data_AF-A0A955T3M2-F1
#
_entry.id   AF-A0A955T3M2-F1
#
_cell.length_a   1.000
_cell.length_b   1.000
_cell.length_c   1.000
_cell.angle_alpha   90.00
_cell.angle_beta   90.00
_cell.angle_gamma   90.00
#
_symmetry.space_group_name_H-M   'P 1'
#
loop_
_entity.id
_entity.type
_entity.pdbx_description
1 polymer ?
#
loop_
_entity_poly.entity_id
_entity_poly.type
_entity_poly.pdbx_seq_one_letter_code
_entity_poly.pdbx_strand_id
1 'polypeptide(L)' 'MSEIDPQTLGEWLKWATRKFRAKQVESPDLSASLILSDVTGFSRSKLIGFAEEPLSADHQDRAYCLLQRRLRHEPMAYIL' A
#
# COMPACT_ATOMS: atom_id res chain seq x y z
N MET A 1 1.94 20.43 -4.89
CA MET A 1 1.86 19.30 -5.85
C MET A 1 0.72 18.43 -5.37
N SER A 2 -0.42 18.49 -6.05
CA SER A 2 -1.56 17.60 -5.75
C SER A 2 -1.05 16.16 -5.83
N GLU A 3 -1.07 15.44 -4.72
CA GLU A 3 -0.81 14.01 -4.78
C GLU A 3 -1.91 13.37 -5.59
N ILE A 4 -1.51 12.61 -6.61
CA ILE A 4 -2.42 11.79 -7.40
C ILE A 4 -2.92 10.71 -6.45
N ASP A 5 -4.24 10.66 -6.23
CA ASP A 5 -4.86 9.55 -5.51
C ASP A 5 -4.81 8.29 -6.39
N PRO A 6 -4.07 7.25 -5.97
CA PRO A 6 -3.86 6.06 -6.79
C PRO A 6 -5.18 5.34 -7.05
N GLN A 7 -5.55 5.18 -8.32
CA GLN A 7 -6.82 4.57 -8.74
C GLN A 7 -6.70 3.06 -8.97
N THR A 8 -5.49 2.55 -9.22
CA THR A 8 -5.25 1.13 -9.49
C THR A 8 -4.34 0.48 -8.44
N LEU A 9 -4.33 -0.85 -8.41
CA LEU A 9 -3.43 -1.63 -7.53
C LEU A 9 -1.96 -1.24 -7.72
N GLY A 10 -1.52 -1.13 -8.97
CA GLY A 10 -0.14 -0.80 -9.32
C GLY A 10 0.25 0.63 -8.97
N GLU A 11 -0.66 1.59 -9.19
CA GLU A 11 -0.46 2.97 -8.77
C GLU A 11 -0.33 3.09 -7.26
N TRP A 12 -1.18 2.39 -6.51
CA TRP A 12 -1.15 2.39 -5.06
C TRP A 12 0.17 1.82 -4.54
N LEU A 13 0.63 0.68 -5.07
CA LEU A 13 1.92 0.07 -4.68
C LEU A 13 3.10 1.02 -4.93
N LYS A 14 3.15 1.68 -6.10
CA LYS A 14 4.19 2.66 -6.43
C LYS A 14 4.13 3.88 -5.51
N TRP A 15 2.94 4.41 -5.28
CA TRP A 15 2.72 5.57 -4.42
C TRP A 15 3.12 5.28 -2.97
N ALA A 16 2.61 4.20 -2.36
CA ALA A 16 2.92 3.78 -1.01
C ALA A 16 4.42 3.49 -0.83
N THR A 17 5.04 2.81 -1.79
CA THR A 17 6.49 2.54 -1.77
C THR A 17 7.31 3.82 -1.75
N ARG A 18 6.94 4.84 -2.55
CA ARG A 18 7.61 6.16 -2.51
C ARG A 18 7.47 6.83 -1.16
N LYS A 19 6.28 6.79 -0.54
CA LYS A 19 6.03 7.32 0.80
C LYS A 19 6.91 6.65 1.86
N PHE A 20 6.96 5.32 1.84
CA PHE A 20 7.78 4.55 2.77
C PHE A 20 9.27 4.82 2.58
N ARG A 21 9.76 4.91 1.34
CA ARG A 21 11.15 5.30 1.05
C ARG A 21 11.49 6.70 1.58
N ALA A 22 10.60 7.68 1.36
CA ALA A 22 10.79 9.04 1.86
C ALA A 22 10.83 9.12 3.39
N LYS A 23 10.15 8.19 4.09
CA LYS A 23 10.18 8.07 5.55
C LYS A 23 11.19 7.04 6.07
N GLN A 24 12.05 6.48 5.22
CA GLN A 24 13.04 5.47 5.62
C GLN A 24 12.42 4.27 6.37
N VAL A 25 11.19 3.92 5.99
CA VAL A 25 10.50 2.75 6.50
C VAL A 25 11.20 1.50 6.00
N GLU A 26 11.45 0.54 6.90
CA GLU A 26 12.08 -0.73 6.55
C GLU A 26 11.24 -1.52 5.53
N SER A 27 11.93 -2.09 4.53
CA SER A 27 11.34 -2.92 3.48
C SER A 27 10.12 -2.27 2.83
N PRO A 28 10.28 -1.13 2.11
CA PRO A 28 9.18 -0.30 1.64
C PRO A 28 8.27 -1.03 0.63
N ASP A 29 8.84 -1.72 -0.35
CA ASP A 29 8.10 -2.49 -1.36
C ASP A 29 7.31 -3.65 -0.73
N LEU A 30 7.92 -4.34 0.23
CA LEU A 30 7.25 -5.41 0.99
C LEU A 30 6.11 -4.82 1.82
N SER A 31 6.37 -3.72 2.53
CA SER A 31 5.37 -3.07 3.38
C SER A 31 4.13 -2.66 2.59
N ALA A 32 4.33 -2.05 1.41
CA ALA A 32 3.22 -1.72 0.51
C ALA A 32 2.47 -2.98 0.07
N SER A 33 3.17 -4.00 -0.40
CA SER A 33 2.53 -5.24 -0.87
C SER A 33 1.73 -5.96 0.22
N LEU A 34 2.22 -5.97 1.47
CA LEU A 34 1.53 -6.60 2.59
C LEU A 34 0.25 -5.87 2.96
N ILE A 35 0.30 -4.54 3.09
CA ILE A 35 -0.89 -3.72 3.36
C ILE A 35 -1.95 -3.93 2.27
N LEU A 36 -1.56 -3.86 1.00
CA LEU A 36 -2.53 -4.01 -0.08
C LEU A 36 -3.06 -5.46 -0.17
N SER A 37 -2.23 -6.46 0.14
CA SER A 37 -2.67 -7.86 0.19
C SER A 37 -3.69 -8.10 1.29
N ASP A 38 -3.48 -7.51 2.47
CA ASP A 38 -4.40 -7.62 3.60
C ASP A 38 -5.78 -7.03 3.29
N VAL A 39 -5.82 -5.80 2.77
CA VAL A 39 -7.11 -5.12 2.51
C VAL A 39 -7.89 -5.72 1.35
N THR A 40 -7.21 -6.23 0.31
CA THR A 40 -7.86 -6.78 -0.89
C THR A 40 -8.06 -8.30 -0.83
N GLY A 41 -7.36 -8.99 0.07
CA GLY A 41 -7.27 -10.47 0.09
C GLY A 41 -6.46 -11.06 -1.07
N PHE A 42 -5.80 -10.23 -1.89
CA PHE A 42 -5.00 -10.71 -3.02
C PHE A 42 -3.60 -11.11 -2.59
N SER A 43 -3.07 -12.17 -3.21
CA SER A 43 -1.66 -12.49 -3.06
C SER A 43 -0.79 -11.46 -3.80
N ARG A 44 0.47 -11.33 -3.38
CA ARG A 44 1.43 -10.44 -4.06
C ARG A 44 1.53 -10.71 -5.57
N SER A 45 1.48 -11.97 -6.00
CA SER A 45 1.50 -12.33 -7.42
C SER A 45 0.27 -11.79 -8.17
N LYS A 46 -0.92 -11.82 -7.54
CA LYS A 46 -2.13 -11.22 -8.11
C LYS A 46 -2.01 -9.69 -8.19
N LEU A 47 -1.54 -9.04 -7.13
CA LEU A 47 -1.36 -7.58 -7.13
C LEU A 47 -0.46 -7.10 -8.28
N ILE A 48 0.60 -7.84 -8.60
CA ILE A 48 1.51 -7.52 -9.70
C ILE A 48 0.90 -7.88 -11.07
N GLY A 49 0.27 -9.05 -11.17
CA GLY A 49 -0.33 -9.52 -12.42
C GLY A 49 -1.57 -8.72 -12.86
N PHE A 50 -2.25 -8.09 -11.91
CA PHE A 50 -3.47 -7.31 -12.12
C PHE A 50 -3.27 -5.83 -11.73
N ALA A 51 -2.08 -5.28 -11.97
CA ALA A 51 -1.71 -3.94 -11.55
C ALA A 51 -2.64 -2.82 -12.07
N GLU A 52 -3.30 -3.04 -13.21
CA GLU A 52 -4.23 -2.09 -13.83
C GLU A 52 -5.67 -2.18 -13.28
N GLU A 53 -5.98 -3.17 -12.43
CA GLU A 53 -7.31 -3.30 -11.83
C GLU A 53 -7.59 -2.11 -10.88
N PRO A 54 -8.83 -1.60 -10.88
CA PRO A 54 -9.21 -0.50 -10.01
C PRO A 54 -9.18 -0.92 -8.54
N LEU A 55 -8.68 -0.02 -7.69
CA LEU A 55 -8.77 -0.15 -6.25
C LEU A 55 -10.05 0.54 -5.77
N SER A 56 -10.94 -0.22 -5.13
CA SER A 56 -12.18 0.35 -4.59
C SER A 56 -11.91 1.40 -3.51
N ALA A 57 -12.84 2.34 -3.33
CA ALA A 57 -12.74 3.38 -2.30
C ALA A 57 -12.61 2.78 -0.88
N ASP A 58 -13.36 1.71 -0.57
CA ASP A 58 -13.24 1.03 0.74
C ASP A 58 -11.83 0.45 0.96
N HIS A 59 -11.25 -0.20 -0.06
CA HIS A 59 -9.89 -0.70 0.03
C HIS A 59 -8.87 0.43 0.13
N GLN A 60 -9.06 1.55 -0.59
CA GLN A 60 -8.20 2.73 -0.48
C GLN A 60 -8.17 3.28 0.94
N ASP A 61 -9.35 3.50 1.55
CA ASP A 61 -9.48 4.07 2.90
C ASP A 61 -8.82 3.17 3.96
N ARG A 62 -9.08 1.86 3.88
CA ARG A 62 -8.46 0.87 4.77
C ARG A 62 -6.95 0.83 4.59
N ALA A 63 -6.47 0.80 3.35
CA ALA A 63 -5.04 0.77 3.06
C ALA A 63 -4.33 2.05 3.53
N TYR A 64 -4.99 3.20 3.41
CA TYR A 64 -4.49 4.48 3.89
C TYR A 64 -4.31 4.49 5.41
N CYS A 65 -5.30 3.97 6.15
CA CYS A 65 -5.22 3.83 7.61
C CYS A 65 -3.99 3.02 8.05
N LEU A 66 -3.77 1.86 7.42
CA LEU A 66 -2.61 0.99 7.71
C LEU A 66 -1.29 1.65 7.29
N LEU A 67 -1.27 2.36 6.17
CA LEU A 67 -0.11 3.09 5.69
C LEU A 67 0.30 4.20 6.68
N GLN A 68 -0.65 4.96 7.25
CA GLN A 68 -0.33 6.00 8.24
C GLN A 68 0.33 5.42 9.49
N ARG A 69 -0.14 4.26 9.97
CA ARG A 69 0.49 3.53 11.07
C ARG A 69 1.92 3.13 10.71
N ARG A 70 2.12 2.57 9.52
CA ARG A 70 3.45 2.17 9.05
C ARG A 70 4.42 3.34 8.88
N LEU A 71 3.94 4.50 8.41
CA LEU A 71 4.74 5.73 8.31
C LEU A 71 5.20 6.27 9.67
N ARG A 72 4.55 5.87 10.76
CA ARG A 72 4.98 6.16 12.14
C ARG A 72 5.99 5.13 12.67
N HIS A 73 6.57 4.32 11.78
CA HIS A 73 7.51 3.24 12.09
C HIS A 73 6.95 2.15 12.99
N GLU A 74 5.62 2.00 13.04
CA GLU A 74 5.01 0.87 13.72
C GLU A 74 5.44 -0.45 13.03
N PRO A 75 5.83 -1.49 13.80
CA PRO A 75 6.17 -2.79 13.26
C PRO A 75 5.01 -3.41 12.47
N MET A 76 5.30 -4.01 11.32
CA MET A 76 4.25 -4.54 10.43
C MET A 76 3.38 -5.62 11.11
N ALA A 77 3.96 -6.41 12.01
CA ALA A 77 3.24 -7.45 12.75
C ALA A 77 2.15 -6.91 13.71
N TYR A 78 2.11 -5.60 13.99
CA TYR A 78 1.05 -4.98 14.77
C TYR A 78 0.02 -4.24 13.89
N ILE A 79 0.31 -4.08 12.60
CA ILE A 79 -0.54 -3.35 11.65
C ILE A 79 -1.55 -4.28 11.00
N LEU A 80 -1.09 -5.47 10.59
CA LEU A 80 -1.89 -6.52 9.95
C LEU A 80 -2.55 -7.43 10.99
#